data_AF-A0A517MTM7-F1
#
_entry.id   AF-A0A517MTM7-F1
#
_cell.length_a   1.000
_cell.length_b   1.000
_cell.length_c   1.000
_cell.angle_alpha   90.00
_cell.angle_beta   90.00
_cell.angle_gamma   90.00
#
_symmetry.space_group_name_H-M   'P 1'
#
loop_
_entity.id
_entity.type
_entity.pdbx_description
1 polymer ?
#
loop_
_entity_poly.entity_id
_entity_poly.type
_entity_poly.pdbx_seq_one_letter_code
_entity_poly.pdbx_strand_id
1 'polypeptide(L)'
;MRFWILSVTILLVAGGEAVAQLPPSSYFTIVPGDVPILLTAPHGGTLSYPFPPRSCTGSETCVLDTNTRLLAPQASDDFFALTGKRPYLIVAQGHREYIDLNRDKAASPNNAFSNPAAEPFYDFYHDAVQGFIDDIQSQYGRGLLLDIHGQSAQPGDILRGTKDGLTASDLIQEFGSDPSLNGPNSILGSLDALGYSVDPDASIPFADQVEVPGYNGGYTVQAYGSHQASGMDAIQLEFGIDYRGGSAWEATAADLAIAMRDFYGAYLAQQPGDFNGDGATDGSDFLTWQRGFGLSSGATITDGDANGDTLVNGDDLPIWKNHFGSSASGLASAAAVPEPSSLVLLFCGLIPSRQFGRRNLLPSKLGRGK
;
A
#
# COMPACT_ATOMS: atom_id res chain seq x y z
N MET A 1 21.43 -11.85 1.80
CA MET A 1 21.96 -13.16 1.35
C MET A 1 22.67 -13.01 0.00
N ARG A 2 23.85 -13.61 -0.19
CA ARG A 2 24.58 -13.58 -1.48
C ARG A 2 23.93 -14.54 -2.48
N PHE A 3 23.38 -14.02 -3.58
CA PHE A 3 22.90 -14.83 -4.70
C PHE A 3 24.09 -15.51 -5.39
N TRP A 4 24.11 -16.84 -5.38
CA TRP A 4 25.07 -17.62 -6.14
C TRP A 4 24.60 -17.72 -7.59
N ILE A 5 25.44 -17.28 -8.53
CA ILE A 5 25.24 -17.54 -9.96
C ILE A 5 25.44 -19.04 -10.18
N LEU A 6 24.36 -19.78 -10.42
CA LEU A 6 24.44 -21.21 -10.74
C LEU A 6 25.11 -21.38 -12.11
N SER A 7 26.20 -22.15 -12.12
CA SER A 7 26.89 -22.55 -13.34
C SER A 7 26.06 -23.56 -14.11
N VAL A 8 25.77 -23.26 -15.38
CA VAL A 8 25.09 -24.17 -16.32
C VAL A 8 26.04 -25.34 -16.63
N THR A 9 25.65 -26.56 -16.26
CA THR A 9 26.33 -27.79 -16.70
C THR A 9 25.63 -28.28 -17.96
N ILE A 10 26.26 -28.13 -19.13
CA ILE A 10 25.77 -28.68 -20.40
C ILE A 10 26.18 -30.15 -20.48
N LEU A 11 25.22 -31.06 -20.32
CA LEU A 11 25.41 -32.47 -20.66
C LEU A 11 25.06 -32.65 -22.14
N LEU A 12 26.08 -32.84 -22.99
CA LEU A 12 25.91 -33.19 -24.40
C LEU A 12 25.39 -34.63 -24.50
N VAL A 13 24.09 -34.78 -24.79
CA VAL A 13 23.51 -36.03 -25.26
C VAL A 13 23.23 -35.89 -26.75
N ALA A 14 23.73 -36.84 -27.53
CA ALA A 14 23.57 -36.90 -28.98
C ALA A 14 22.13 -37.26 -29.37
N GLY A 15 21.56 -36.52 -30.33
CA GLY A 15 20.38 -36.93 -31.10
C GLY A 15 19.06 -36.35 -30.61
N GLY A 16 18.71 -35.18 -31.14
CA GLY A 16 17.48 -34.44 -30.85
C GLY A 16 17.86 -33.05 -30.34
N GLU A 17 17.48 -31.99 -31.06
CA GLU A 17 17.69 -30.63 -30.57
C GLU A 17 16.91 -30.48 -29.26
N ALA A 18 17.60 -30.59 -28.14
CA ALA A 18 17.07 -30.19 -26.85
C ALA A 18 16.88 -28.67 -26.92
N VAL A 19 15.64 -28.23 -27.18
CA VAL A 19 15.27 -26.84 -26.96
C VAL A 19 15.60 -26.55 -25.51
N ALA A 20 16.59 -25.67 -25.27
CA ALA A 20 16.99 -25.33 -23.92
C ALA A 20 15.78 -24.76 -23.18
N GLN A 21 15.28 -25.50 -22.18
CA GLN A 21 14.15 -25.07 -21.38
C GLN A 21 14.59 -23.85 -20.55
N LEU A 22 13.88 -22.73 -20.70
CA LEU A 22 14.17 -21.51 -19.94
C LEU A 22 14.02 -21.80 -18.44
N PRO A 23 14.93 -21.31 -17.58
CA PRO A 23 14.82 -21.48 -16.13
C PRO A 23 13.64 -20.66 -15.57
N PRO A 24 13.15 -20.99 -14.36
CA PRO A 24 12.09 -20.23 -13.70
C PRO A 24 12.28 -18.71 -13.69
N SER A 25 13.50 -18.25 -13.43
CA SER A 25 13.86 -16.81 -13.41
C SER A 25 13.56 -16.08 -14.72
N SER A 26 13.44 -16.77 -15.86
CA SER A 26 13.09 -16.15 -17.14
C SER A 26 11.59 -15.84 -17.29
N TYR A 27 10.74 -16.32 -16.38
CA TYR A 27 9.29 -16.12 -16.39
C TYR A 27 8.82 -15.04 -15.43
N PHE A 28 9.74 -14.35 -14.75
CA PHE A 28 9.42 -13.32 -13.78
C PHE A 28 10.33 -12.11 -13.95
N THR A 29 9.76 -10.91 -13.81
CA THR A 29 10.52 -9.69 -13.55
C THR A 29 10.56 -9.50 -12.04
N ILE A 30 11.76 -9.57 -11.46
CA ILE A 30 12.00 -9.41 -10.03
C ILE A 30 12.94 -8.23 -9.85
N VAL A 31 12.51 -7.20 -9.15
CA VAL A 31 13.29 -5.99 -8.89
C VAL A 31 13.28 -5.72 -7.38
N PRO A 32 14.44 -5.68 -6.70
CA PRO A 32 14.49 -5.25 -5.30
C PRO A 32 14.15 -3.76 -5.17
N GLY A 33 13.61 -3.37 -4.02
CA GLY A 33 13.25 -1.99 -3.70
C GLY A 33 14.09 -1.38 -2.57
N ASP A 34 13.78 -0.14 -2.23
CA ASP A 34 14.35 0.63 -1.10
C ASP A 34 13.26 1.37 -0.28
N VAL A 35 12.00 0.95 -0.44
CA VAL A 35 10.86 1.29 0.42
C VAL A 35 10.06 0.04 0.77
N PRO A 36 9.37 0.01 1.93
CA PRO A 36 8.58 -1.13 2.40
C PRO A 36 7.24 -1.31 1.65
N ILE A 37 7.26 -1.23 0.33
CA ILE A 37 6.13 -1.55 -0.55
C ILE A 37 6.59 -2.67 -1.49
N LEU A 38 5.82 -3.75 -1.54
CA LEU A 38 5.98 -4.84 -2.50
C LEU A 38 4.79 -4.85 -3.47
N LEU A 39 5.09 -4.74 -4.76
CA LEU A 39 4.13 -4.92 -5.84
C LEU A 39 4.22 -6.33 -6.40
N THR A 40 3.09 -7.04 -6.46
CA THR A 40 2.96 -8.30 -7.20
C THR A 40 1.98 -8.15 -8.35
N ALA A 41 2.26 -8.77 -9.50
CA ALA A 41 1.30 -8.86 -10.62
C ALA A 41 1.38 -10.25 -11.26
N PRO A 42 0.63 -11.24 -10.75
CA PRO A 42 0.81 -12.64 -11.13
C PRO A 42 0.18 -13.03 -12.47
N HIS A 43 -0.73 -12.22 -13.04
CA HIS A 43 -1.66 -12.69 -14.07
C HIS A 43 -1.67 -11.92 -15.40
N GLY A 44 -0.80 -10.94 -15.58
CA GLY A 44 -0.73 -10.17 -16.83
C GLY A 44 0.19 -10.76 -17.92
N GLY A 45 0.94 -11.81 -17.59
CA GLY A 45 1.95 -12.42 -18.46
C GLY A 45 1.38 -13.10 -19.71
N THR A 46 2.18 -13.17 -20.77
CA THR A 46 1.79 -13.75 -22.07
C THR A 46 2.71 -14.86 -22.56
N LEU A 47 3.82 -15.15 -21.85
CA LEU A 47 4.74 -16.21 -22.23
C LEU A 47 4.11 -17.59 -21.98
N SER A 48 4.23 -18.48 -22.96
CA SER A 48 3.88 -19.88 -22.77
C SER A 48 4.96 -20.60 -21.98
N TYR A 49 4.54 -21.49 -21.09
CA TYR A 49 5.44 -22.39 -20.39
C TYR A 49 5.76 -23.62 -21.25
N PRO A 50 6.88 -24.32 -20.99
CA PRO A 50 7.32 -25.49 -21.76
C PRO A 50 6.57 -26.77 -21.38
N PHE A 51 5.30 -26.66 -21.01
CA PHE A 51 4.41 -27.76 -20.62
C PHE A 51 2.95 -27.42 -20.95
N PRO A 52 2.06 -28.41 -21.10
CA PRO A 52 0.65 -28.16 -21.38
C PRO A 52 -0.05 -27.27 -20.34
N PRO A 53 -1.06 -26.47 -20.74
CA PRO A 53 -1.84 -25.63 -19.83
C PRO A 53 -2.68 -26.46 -18.85
N ARG A 54 -3.12 -25.82 -17.77
CA ARG A 54 -4.05 -26.41 -16.80
C ARG A 54 -5.48 -26.47 -17.35
N SER A 55 -6.33 -27.29 -16.74
CA SER A 55 -7.74 -27.38 -17.13
C SER A 55 -8.56 -26.30 -16.43
N CYS A 56 -8.73 -25.13 -17.05
CA CYS A 56 -9.61 -24.08 -16.52
C CYS A 56 -11.09 -24.47 -16.67
N THR A 57 -11.60 -25.18 -15.68
CA THR A 57 -12.99 -25.64 -15.61
C THR A 57 -13.68 -25.09 -14.37
N GLY A 58 -15.02 -24.99 -14.41
CA GLY A 58 -15.79 -24.48 -13.27
C GLY A 58 -15.54 -23.00 -13.00
N SER A 59 -15.15 -22.65 -11.77
CA SER A 59 -14.89 -21.27 -11.33
C SER A 59 -13.47 -20.77 -11.62
N GLU A 60 -12.64 -21.59 -12.27
CA GLU A 60 -11.28 -21.22 -12.63
C GLU A 60 -11.24 -20.42 -13.93
N THR A 61 -10.55 -19.29 -13.91
CA THR A 61 -10.31 -18.47 -15.10
C THR A 61 -8.90 -18.69 -15.64
N CYS A 62 -8.77 -18.87 -16.94
CA CYS A 62 -7.51 -18.82 -17.69
C CYS A 62 -7.28 -17.44 -18.32
N VAL A 63 -8.21 -16.50 -18.13
CA VAL A 63 -8.16 -15.19 -18.78
C VAL A 63 -7.16 -14.31 -18.06
N LEU A 64 -6.15 -13.86 -18.79
CA LEU A 64 -5.13 -12.96 -18.27
C LEU A 64 -5.72 -11.63 -17.79
N ASP A 65 -5.03 -11.04 -16.83
CA ASP A 65 -5.38 -9.75 -16.27
C ASP A 65 -4.77 -8.68 -17.19
N THR A 66 -5.50 -8.30 -18.24
CA THR A 66 -4.99 -7.43 -19.33
C THR A 66 -4.17 -6.25 -18.82
N ASN A 67 -2.96 -6.10 -19.37
CA ASN A 67 -2.00 -5.04 -19.09
C ASN A 67 -1.48 -4.94 -17.64
N THR A 68 -1.86 -5.79 -16.69
CA THR A 68 -1.28 -5.71 -15.32
C THR A 68 0.23 -5.97 -15.32
N ARG A 69 0.76 -6.73 -16.29
CA ARG A 69 2.22 -6.90 -16.49
C ARG A 69 2.95 -5.61 -16.92
N LEU A 70 2.22 -4.62 -17.41
CA LEU A 70 2.73 -3.31 -17.83
C LEU A 70 2.46 -2.25 -16.75
N LEU A 71 1.25 -2.27 -16.19
CA LEU A 71 0.79 -1.35 -15.15
C LEU A 71 1.68 -1.40 -13.90
N ALA A 72 1.96 -2.58 -13.35
CA ALA A 72 2.72 -2.68 -12.10
C ALA A 72 4.18 -2.19 -12.22
N PRO A 73 4.97 -2.57 -13.25
CA PRO A 73 6.30 -1.97 -13.46
C PRO A 73 6.25 -0.46 -13.70
N GLN A 74 5.29 0.02 -14.49
CA GLN A 74 5.15 1.44 -14.78
C GLN A 74 4.82 2.24 -13.51
N ALA A 75 3.95 1.72 -12.64
CA ALA A 75 3.65 2.34 -11.35
C ALA A 75 4.89 2.41 -10.44
N SER A 76 5.76 1.39 -10.48
CA SER A 76 7.06 1.41 -9.78
C SER A 76 7.99 2.51 -10.33
N ASP A 77 8.05 2.67 -11.65
CA ASP A 77 8.87 3.70 -12.30
C ASP A 77 8.34 5.11 -12.06
N ASP A 78 7.02 5.31 -12.10
CA ASP A 78 6.38 6.59 -11.82
C ASP A 78 6.53 6.96 -10.33
N PHE A 79 6.44 5.97 -9.43
CA PHE A 79 6.73 6.19 -8.00
C PHE A 79 8.18 6.62 -7.78
N PHE A 80 9.12 6.01 -8.51
CA PHE A 80 10.52 6.44 -8.48
C PHE A 80 10.70 7.86 -9.01
N ALA A 81 10.01 8.25 -10.08
CA ALA A 81 10.03 9.61 -10.58
C ALA A 81 9.49 10.63 -9.56
N LEU A 82 8.49 10.23 -8.75
CA LEU A 82 7.88 11.08 -7.71
C LEU A 82 8.72 11.20 -6.44
N THR A 83 9.45 10.14 -6.06
CA THR A 83 10.03 10.02 -4.71
C THR A 83 11.54 9.83 -4.68
N GLY A 84 12.15 9.43 -5.80
CA GLY A 84 13.54 8.96 -5.85
C GLY A 84 13.76 7.60 -5.20
N LYS A 85 12.68 6.91 -4.80
CA LYS A 85 12.69 5.58 -4.15
C LYS A 85 11.92 4.56 -4.98
N ARG A 86 12.15 3.26 -4.80
CA ARG A 86 11.59 2.19 -5.62
C ARG A 86 10.94 1.10 -4.76
N PRO A 87 9.68 0.73 -5.03
CA PRO A 87 9.06 -0.46 -4.44
C PRO A 87 9.76 -1.75 -4.88
N TYR A 88 9.71 -2.77 -4.05
CA TYR A 88 10.00 -4.14 -4.48
C TYR A 88 8.94 -4.57 -5.49
N LEU A 89 9.32 -5.36 -6.49
CA LEU A 89 8.44 -5.71 -7.60
C LEU A 89 8.64 -7.16 -8.05
N ILE A 90 7.54 -7.91 -8.17
CA ILE A 90 7.49 -9.24 -8.76
C ILE A 90 6.35 -9.30 -9.78
N VAL A 91 6.67 -9.48 -11.06
CA VAL A 91 5.68 -9.56 -12.14
C VAL A 91 5.86 -10.85 -12.92
N ALA A 92 4.77 -11.61 -13.06
CA ALA A 92 4.77 -12.80 -13.91
C ALA A 92 4.77 -12.40 -15.39
N GLN A 93 5.72 -12.94 -16.13
CA GLN A 93 5.77 -12.86 -17.59
C GLN A 93 5.08 -14.06 -18.24
N GLY A 94 4.96 -15.18 -17.53
CA GLY A 94 4.21 -16.36 -17.96
C GLY A 94 2.69 -16.21 -17.87
N HIS A 95 1.96 -16.84 -18.78
CA HIS A 95 0.50 -16.78 -18.81
C HIS A 95 -0.14 -17.67 -17.74
N ARG A 96 -1.20 -17.17 -17.08
CA ARG A 96 -1.89 -17.87 -15.97
C ARG A 96 -2.63 -19.15 -16.36
N GLU A 97 -2.79 -19.39 -17.66
CA GLU A 97 -3.37 -20.65 -18.18
C GLU A 97 -2.49 -21.87 -17.88
N TYR A 98 -1.21 -21.65 -17.57
CA TYR A 98 -0.29 -22.73 -17.20
C TYR A 98 -0.16 -22.84 -15.68
N ILE A 99 -0.04 -21.69 -15.01
CA ILE A 99 0.15 -21.59 -13.56
C ILE A 99 -0.70 -20.42 -13.03
N ASP A 100 -1.66 -20.70 -12.15
CA ASP A 100 -2.34 -19.66 -11.38
C ASP A 100 -1.56 -19.44 -10.07
N LEU A 101 -0.73 -18.40 -10.05
CA LEU A 101 0.13 -18.06 -8.91
C LEU A 101 -0.68 -17.50 -7.73
N ASN A 102 -1.95 -17.16 -7.94
CA ASN A 102 -2.85 -16.70 -6.89
C ASN A 102 -3.82 -17.83 -6.45
N ARG A 103 -3.31 -19.07 -6.40
CA ARG A 103 -4.00 -20.27 -5.88
C ARG A 103 -3.07 -21.09 -5.00
N ASP A 104 -3.60 -21.65 -3.93
CA ASP A 104 -2.87 -22.53 -3.02
C ASP A 104 -2.57 -23.89 -3.69
N LYS A 105 -1.29 -24.20 -3.93
CA LYS A 105 -0.88 -25.49 -4.48
C LYS A 105 -1.14 -26.68 -3.55
N ALA A 106 -1.24 -26.47 -2.23
CA ALA A 106 -1.49 -27.53 -1.27
C ALA A 106 -2.99 -27.85 -1.13
N ALA A 107 -3.82 -26.81 -0.97
CA ALA A 107 -5.27 -27.00 -0.84
C ALA A 107 -5.98 -27.22 -2.19
N SER A 108 -5.42 -26.72 -3.29
CA SER A 108 -6.04 -26.79 -4.63
C SER A 108 -4.99 -27.01 -5.72
N PRO A 109 -4.24 -28.12 -5.69
CA PRO A 109 -3.09 -28.36 -6.57
C PRO A 109 -3.46 -28.19 -8.05
N ASN A 110 -4.56 -28.81 -8.50
CA ASN A 110 -4.97 -28.76 -9.90
C ASN A 110 -5.37 -27.35 -10.38
N ASN A 111 -5.76 -26.45 -9.47
CA ASN A 111 -6.17 -25.09 -9.76
C ASN A 111 -4.96 -24.16 -9.86
N ALA A 112 -3.91 -24.41 -9.06
CA ALA A 112 -2.62 -23.73 -9.18
C ALA A 112 -1.90 -24.20 -10.45
N PHE A 113 -1.78 -25.51 -10.68
CA PHE A 113 -1.24 -26.09 -11.90
C PHE A 113 -1.63 -27.58 -12.03
N SER A 114 -1.90 -28.05 -13.25
CA SER A 114 -2.18 -29.48 -13.49
C SER A 114 -0.93 -30.29 -13.88
N ASN A 115 0.19 -29.64 -14.17
CA ASN A 115 1.43 -30.29 -14.60
C ASN A 115 2.51 -30.17 -13.52
N PRO A 116 3.08 -31.27 -13.00
CA PRO A 116 4.15 -31.22 -11.99
C PRO A 116 5.39 -30.42 -12.43
N ALA A 117 5.64 -30.27 -13.73
CA ALA A 117 6.74 -29.44 -14.24
C ALA A 117 6.56 -27.94 -13.94
N ALA A 118 5.37 -27.51 -13.53
CA ALA A 118 5.07 -26.14 -13.12
C ALA A 118 5.54 -25.83 -11.69
N GLU A 119 5.67 -26.83 -10.82
CA GLU A 119 5.95 -26.62 -9.40
C GLU A 119 7.22 -25.78 -9.15
N PRO A 120 8.37 -26.01 -9.83
CA PRO A 120 9.54 -25.16 -9.64
C PRO A 120 9.34 -23.68 -10.04
N PHE A 121 8.41 -23.38 -10.95
CA PHE A 121 8.10 -22.01 -11.36
C PHE A 121 7.17 -21.33 -10.35
N TYR A 122 6.18 -22.08 -9.85
CA TYR A 122 5.31 -21.63 -8.77
C TYR A 122 6.13 -21.34 -7.50
N ASP A 123 7.00 -22.28 -7.11
CA ASP A 123 7.84 -22.14 -5.91
C ASP A 123 8.80 -20.97 -6.04
N PHE A 124 9.41 -20.79 -7.21
CA PHE A 124 10.29 -19.64 -7.46
C PHE A 124 9.58 -18.29 -7.24
N TYR A 125 8.31 -18.16 -7.65
CA TYR A 125 7.53 -16.95 -7.41
C TYR A 125 7.25 -16.75 -5.91
N HIS A 126 6.76 -17.78 -5.23
CA HIS A 126 6.38 -17.70 -3.82
C HIS A 126 7.59 -17.54 -2.88
N ASP A 127 8.73 -18.14 -3.22
CA ASP A 127 10.01 -17.93 -2.53
C ASP A 127 10.49 -16.48 -2.70
N ALA A 128 10.30 -15.88 -3.88
CA ALA A 128 10.64 -14.47 -4.11
C ALA A 128 9.71 -13.52 -3.33
N VAL A 129 8.41 -13.81 -3.27
CA VAL A 129 7.44 -13.03 -2.48
C VAL A 129 7.83 -13.07 -1.00
N GLN A 130 8.02 -14.27 -0.42
CA GLN A 130 8.42 -14.39 0.98
C GLN A 130 9.79 -13.74 1.23
N GLY A 131 10.76 -13.93 0.33
CA GLY A 131 12.09 -13.33 0.48
C GLY A 131 12.08 -11.79 0.51
N PHE A 132 11.20 -11.15 -0.26
CA PHE A 132 11.01 -9.70 -0.20
C PHE A 132 10.23 -9.25 1.03
N ILE A 133 9.26 -10.03 1.52
CA ILE A 133 8.60 -9.77 2.80
C ILE A 133 9.61 -9.82 3.94
N ASP A 134 10.43 -10.88 4.00
CA ASP A 134 11.45 -11.05 5.04
C ASP A 134 12.46 -9.89 5.03
N ASP A 135 12.87 -9.44 3.84
CA ASP A 135 13.77 -8.30 3.68
C ASP A 135 13.12 -6.99 4.14
N ILE A 136 11.86 -6.74 3.75
CA ILE A 136 11.11 -5.56 4.18
C ILE A 136 10.92 -5.56 5.70
N GLN A 137 10.49 -6.67 6.28
CA GLN A 137 10.30 -6.78 7.73
C GLN A 137 11.61 -6.61 8.50
N SER A 138 12.71 -7.19 8.00
CA SER A 138 14.02 -7.04 8.66
C SER A 138 14.56 -5.61 8.60
N GLN A 139 14.28 -4.88 7.51
CA GLN A 139 14.82 -3.53 7.32
C GLN A 139 13.93 -2.44 7.94
N TYR A 140 12.61 -2.62 7.85
CA TYR A 140 11.64 -1.57 8.15
C TYR A 140 10.65 -1.96 9.26
N GLY A 141 10.59 -3.22 9.70
CA GLY A 141 9.64 -3.68 10.73
C GLY A 141 8.16 -3.73 10.30
N ARG A 142 7.82 -3.08 9.19
CA ARG A 142 6.48 -2.98 8.60
C ARG A 142 6.57 -2.87 7.08
N GLY A 143 5.46 -3.15 6.41
CA GLY A 143 5.36 -2.93 4.97
C GLY A 143 3.98 -3.24 4.42
N LEU A 144 3.81 -2.93 3.14
CA LEU A 144 2.56 -3.15 2.40
C LEU A 144 2.82 -4.01 1.15
N LEU A 145 2.11 -5.13 1.04
CA LEU A 145 1.97 -5.89 -0.19
C LEU A 145 0.76 -5.37 -0.98
N LEU A 146 0.97 -4.95 -2.22
CA LEU A 146 -0.11 -4.67 -3.18
C LEU A 146 -0.12 -5.73 -4.28
N ASP A 147 -1.16 -6.56 -4.27
CA ASP A 147 -1.37 -7.61 -5.28
C ASP A 147 -2.25 -7.08 -6.42
N ILE A 148 -1.62 -6.79 -7.56
CA ILE A 148 -2.21 -6.10 -8.70
C ILE A 148 -2.87 -7.11 -9.63
N HIS A 149 -4.20 -7.00 -9.71
CA HIS A 149 -5.07 -7.86 -10.50
C HIS A 149 -5.99 -7.05 -11.41
N GLY A 150 -6.76 -7.75 -12.24
CA GLY A 150 -7.72 -7.11 -13.11
C GLY A 150 -9.01 -7.92 -13.26
N GLN A 151 -10.14 -7.21 -13.28
CA GLN A 151 -11.46 -7.81 -13.42
C GLN A 151 -12.31 -7.14 -14.50
N SER A 152 -13.39 -7.80 -14.92
CA SER A 152 -14.34 -7.26 -15.92
C SER A 152 -15.80 -7.38 -15.49
N ALA A 153 -16.06 -7.80 -14.24
CA ALA A 153 -17.40 -7.86 -13.68
C ALA A 153 -17.95 -6.46 -13.37
N GLN A 154 -17.07 -5.54 -12.97
CA GLN A 154 -17.34 -4.13 -12.71
C GLN A 154 -16.30 -3.27 -13.49
N PRO A 155 -16.48 -3.07 -14.81
CA PRO A 155 -15.46 -2.48 -15.69
C PRO A 155 -14.88 -1.14 -15.25
N GLY A 156 -15.68 -0.31 -14.58
CA GLY A 156 -15.32 1.04 -14.14
C GLY A 156 -14.99 1.15 -12.66
N ASP A 157 -14.71 0.05 -11.96
CA ASP A 157 -14.43 0.06 -10.52
C ASP A 157 -13.07 -0.58 -10.20
N ILE A 158 -12.39 -0.07 -9.18
CA ILE A 158 -11.24 -0.74 -8.53
C ILE A 158 -11.76 -1.44 -7.28
N LEU A 159 -11.66 -2.76 -7.24
CA LEU A 159 -12.16 -3.53 -6.08
C LEU A 159 -11.03 -3.81 -5.10
N ARG A 160 -11.29 -3.58 -3.81
CA ARG A 160 -10.38 -3.95 -2.71
C ARG A 160 -10.62 -5.40 -2.29
N GLY A 161 -9.52 -6.13 -2.12
CA GLY A 161 -9.51 -7.44 -1.49
C GLY A 161 -8.53 -7.52 -0.32
N THR A 162 -9.05 -7.44 0.90
CA THR A 162 -8.31 -7.58 2.16
C THR A 162 -8.86 -8.68 3.07
N LYS A 163 -9.79 -9.48 2.55
CA LYS A 163 -10.57 -10.44 3.32
C LYS A 163 -11.29 -9.76 4.48
N ASP A 164 -11.99 -8.68 4.15
CA ASP A 164 -12.71 -7.83 5.10
C ASP A 164 -11.78 -7.27 6.22
N GLY A 165 -10.56 -6.85 5.83
CA GLY A 165 -9.53 -6.29 6.71
C GLY A 165 -8.58 -7.29 7.34
N LEU A 166 -8.84 -8.60 7.24
CA LEU A 166 -8.00 -9.62 7.87
C LEU A 166 -6.55 -9.60 7.38
N THR A 167 -6.31 -9.35 6.08
CA THR A 167 -4.95 -9.37 5.51
C THR A 167 -4.15 -8.10 5.78
N ALA A 168 -4.78 -7.08 6.34
CA ALA A 168 -4.19 -5.80 6.73
C ALA A 168 -4.43 -5.49 8.22
N SER A 169 -4.40 -6.52 9.06
CA SER A 169 -4.73 -6.45 10.49
C SER A 169 -3.83 -5.52 11.28
N ASP A 170 -2.54 -5.45 10.95
CA ASP A 170 -1.56 -4.73 11.76
C ASP A 170 -1.67 -3.24 11.48
N LEU A 171 -1.81 -2.89 10.19
CA LEU A 171 -2.17 -1.55 9.73
C LEU A 171 -3.46 -1.04 10.38
N ILE A 172 -4.52 -1.87 10.41
CA ILE A 172 -5.79 -1.52 11.05
C ILE A 172 -5.63 -1.35 12.57
N GLN A 173 -4.89 -2.24 13.21
CA GLN A 173 -4.69 -2.21 14.65
C GLN A 173 -3.98 -0.92 15.09
N GLU A 174 -3.02 -0.48 14.28
CA GLU A 174 -2.19 0.68 14.60
C GLU A 174 -2.86 2.01 14.23
N PHE A 175 -3.38 2.11 13.00
CA PHE A 175 -3.86 3.38 12.46
C PHE A 175 -5.39 3.51 12.42
N GLY A 176 -6.11 2.44 12.76
CA GLY A 176 -7.55 2.33 12.56
C GLY A 176 -7.91 1.99 11.11
N SER A 177 -9.05 1.33 10.93
CA SER A 177 -9.50 0.87 9.61
C SER A 177 -9.91 2.00 8.67
N ASP A 178 -10.68 2.97 9.16
CA ASP A 178 -11.11 4.10 8.32
C ASP A 178 -9.91 4.93 7.84
N PRO A 179 -8.97 5.39 8.69
CA PRO A 179 -7.80 6.12 8.20
C PRO A 179 -6.99 5.33 7.17
N SER A 180 -6.71 4.06 7.45
CA SER A 180 -5.71 3.30 6.67
C SER A 180 -6.26 2.61 5.42
N LEU A 181 -7.57 2.31 5.35
CA LEU A 181 -8.19 1.63 4.20
C LEU A 181 -9.19 2.48 3.41
N ASN A 182 -9.73 3.55 4.01
CA ASN A 182 -10.71 4.44 3.38
C ASN A 182 -10.25 5.91 3.32
N GLY A 183 -9.35 6.31 4.21
CA GLY A 183 -8.95 7.70 4.40
C GLY A 183 -8.22 8.28 3.19
N PRO A 184 -8.05 9.60 3.13
CA PRO A 184 -7.47 10.28 1.95
C PRO A 184 -6.03 9.87 1.63
N ASN A 185 -5.29 9.31 2.60
CA ASN A 185 -3.94 8.79 2.38
C ASN A 185 -3.90 7.26 2.23
N SER A 186 -5.04 6.58 2.38
CA SER A 186 -5.15 5.15 2.04
C SER A 186 -5.02 4.96 0.53
N ILE A 187 -4.68 3.76 0.09
CA ILE A 187 -4.58 3.45 -1.34
C ILE A 187 -5.91 3.72 -2.05
N LEU A 188 -7.02 3.22 -1.51
CA LEU A 188 -8.34 3.40 -2.11
C LEU A 188 -8.81 4.86 -2.04
N GLY A 189 -8.65 5.53 -0.90
CA GLY A 189 -9.08 6.92 -0.76
C GLY A 189 -8.28 7.90 -1.62
N SER A 190 -6.98 7.64 -1.85
CA SER A 190 -6.18 8.44 -2.79
C SER A 190 -6.62 8.21 -4.24
N LEU A 191 -6.91 6.96 -4.64
CA LEU A 191 -7.47 6.65 -5.95
C LEU A 191 -8.86 7.27 -6.17
N ASP A 192 -9.74 7.22 -5.16
CA ASP A 192 -11.05 7.89 -5.18
C ASP A 192 -10.91 9.40 -5.38
N ALA A 193 -9.98 10.03 -4.65
CA ALA A 193 -9.67 11.46 -4.79
C ALA A 193 -9.11 11.83 -6.18
N LEU A 194 -8.46 10.88 -6.87
CA LEU A 194 -8.00 11.03 -8.26
C LEU A 194 -9.11 10.78 -9.30
N GLY A 195 -10.32 10.40 -8.85
CA GLY A 195 -11.52 10.26 -9.67
C GLY A 195 -11.83 8.82 -10.10
N TYR A 196 -11.17 7.82 -9.52
CA TYR A 196 -11.52 6.42 -9.74
C TYR A 196 -12.73 6.04 -8.89
N SER A 197 -13.67 5.28 -9.46
CA SER A 197 -14.68 4.60 -8.65
C SER A 197 -14.03 3.40 -7.95
N VAL A 198 -14.23 3.29 -6.63
CA VAL A 198 -13.66 2.22 -5.79
C VAL A 198 -14.77 1.45 -5.07
N ASP A 199 -14.59 0.14 -4.91
CA ASP A 199 -15.50 -0.74 -4.17
C ASP A 199 -14.70 -1.54 -3.13
N PRO A 200 -15.00 -1.42 -1.83
CA PRO A 200 -16.09 -0.63 -1.24
C PRO A 200 -15.89 0.88 -1.35
N ASP A 201 -17.00 1.63 -1.40
CA ASP A 201 -17.02 3.10 -1.42
C ASP A 201 -16.27 3.66 -0.20
N ALA A 202 -15.17 4.35 -0.45
CA ALA A 202 -14.27 4.89 0.58
C ALA A 202 -14.92 5.96 1.47
N SER A 203 -16.06 6.53 1.06
CA SER A 203 -16.82 7.49 1.88
C SER A 203 -17.68 6.82 2.96
N ILE A 204 -17.90 5.51 2.86
CA ILE A 204 -18.67 4.72 3.83
C ILE A 204 -17.73 4.21 4.93
N PRO A 205 -18.09 4.34 6.23
CA PRO A 205 -17.28 3.81 7.31
C PRO A 205 -16.97 2.33 7.13
N PHE A 206 -15.73 1.92 7.39
CA PHE A 206 -15.24 0.56 7.15
C PHE A 206 -16.11 -0.51 7.84
N ALA A 207 -16.61 -0.21 9.05
CA ALA A 207 -17.47 -1.12 9.80
C ALA A 207 -18.79 -1.47 9.09
N ASP A 208 -19.21 -0.65 8.13
CA ASP A 208 -20.43 -0.82 7.34
C ASP A 208 -20.15 -1.34 5.91
N GLN A 209 -18.88 -1.56 5.56
CA GLN A 209 -18.47 -2.06 4.25
C GLN A 209 -18.43 -3.59 4.20
N VAL A 210 -18.62 -4.14 3.01
CA VAL A 210 -18.39 -5.56 2.69
C VAL A 210 -17.66 -5.60 1.36
N GLU A 211 -16.54 -6.33 1.29
CA GLU A 211 -15.80 -6.48 0.04
C GLU A 211 -16.55 -7.37 -0.95
N VAL A 212 -16.36 -7.12 -2.25
CA VAL A 212 -17.09 -7.83 -3.31
C VAL A 212 -16.80 -9.34 -3.25
N PRO A 213 -17.84 -10.19 -3.13
CA PRO A 213 -17.66 -11.64 -3.12
C PRO A 213 -16.92 -12.14 -4.36
N GLY A 214 -15.84 -12.90 -4.15
CA GLY A 214 -14.98 -13.41 -5.23
C GLY A 214 -13.81 -12.51 -5.59
N TYR A 215 -13.77 -11.27 -5.08
CA TYR A 215 -12.66 -10.31 -5.22
C TYR A 215 -12.13 -9.82 -3.87
N ASN A 216 -12.62 -10.36 -2.75
CA ASN A 216 -12.26 -9.99 -1.39
C ASN A 216 -10.88 -10.53 -0.93
N GLY A 217 -9.92 -10.68 -1.84
CA GLY A 217 -8.56 -11.14 -1.55
C GLY A 217 -8.32 -12.60 -1.94
N GLY A 218 -7.40 -12.81 -2.88
CA GLY A 218 -6.94 -14.12 -3.35
C GLY A 218 -5.96 -14.80 -2.40
N TYR A 219 -5.29 -15.83 -2.90
CA TYR A 219 -4.29 -16.59 -2.16
C TYR A 219 -3.10 -15.74 -1.72
N THR A 220 -2.52 -14.88 -2.57
CA THR A 220 -1.33 -14.07 -2.24
C THR A 220 -1.56 -13.29 -0.94
N VAL A 221 -2.60 -12.48 -0.88
CA VAL A 221 -2.88 -11.65 0.31
C VAL A 221 -3.28 -12.48 1.53
N GLN A 222 -3.88 -13.66 1.35
CA GLN A 222 -4.20 -14.56 2.45
C GLN A 222 -2.97 -15.34 2.98
N ALA A 223 -2.04 -15.70 2.10
CA ALA A 223 -0.82 -16.42 2.46
C ALA A 223 0.22 -15.51 3.10
N TYR A 224 0.23 -14.23 2.71
CA TYR A 224 1.26 -13.27 3.08
C TYR A 224 0.75 -12.05 3.85
N GLY A 225 -0.54 -11.99 4.17
CA GLY A 225 -1.14 -10.90 4.96
C GLY A 225 -0.68 -10.92 6.42
N SER A 226 -0.76 -9.77 7.09
CA SER A 226 -0.25 -9.54 8.46
C SER A 226 -0.85 -10.46 9.54
N HIS A 227 -2.06 -10.99 9.33
CA HIS A 227 -2.63 -12.04 10.18
C HIS A 227 -1.79 -13.33 10.26
N GLN A 228 -0.85 -13.52 9.33
CA GLN A 228 0.16 -14.58 9.36
C GLN A 228 1.42 -14.08 10.07
N ALA A 229 2.02 -14.93 10.90
CA ALA A 229 3.20 -14.55 11.69
C ALA A 229 4.43 -14.14 10.85
N SER A 230 4.52 -14.57 9.59
CA SER A 230 5.58 -14.21 8.63
C SER A 230 5.07 -13.34 7.48
N GLY A 231 3.88 -12.77 7.62
CA GLY A 231 3.25 -11.92 6.61
C GLY A 231 3.40 -10.44 6.93
N MET A 232 3.00 -9.59 5.99
CA MET A 232 2.89 -8.13 6.14
C MET A 232 1.52 -7.66 5.67
N ASP A 233 1.12 -6.42 6.00
CA ASP A 233 -0.19 -5.92 5.57
C ASP A 233 -0.32 -6.04 4.04
N ALA A 234 -1.44 -6.61 3.59
CA ALA A 234 -1.61 -6.99 2.19
C ALA A 234 -2.98 -6.57 1.67
N ILE A 235 -3.00 -5.96 0.49
CA ILE A 235 -4.20 -5.51 -0.20
C ILE A 235 -4.16 -6.01 -1.65
N GLN A 236 -5.21 -6.67 -2.09
CA GLN A 236 -5.43 -6.99 -3.49
C GLN A 236 -6.18 -5.83 -4.15
N LEU A 237 -5.71 -5.37 -5.30
CA LEU A 237 -6.36 -4.36 -6.12
C LEU A 237 -6.83 -4.97 -7.43
N GLU A 238 -8.14 -4.97 -7.64
CA GLU A 238 -8.79 -5.55 -8.82
C GLU A 238 -9.23 -4.42 -9.77
N PHE A 239 -8.36 -4.03 -10.69
CA PHE A 239 -8.65 -2.94 -11.62
C PHE A 239 -9.67 -3.37 -12.68
N GLY A 240 -10.78 -2.66 -12.79
CA GLY A 240 -11.75 -2.79 -13.88
C GLY A 240 -11.13 -2.61 -15.27
N ILE A 241 -11.77 -3.15 -16.31
CA ILE A 241 -11.18 -3.15 -17.67
C ILE A 241 -11.10 -1.77 -18.30
N ASP A 242 -11.92 -0.83 -17.82
CA ASP A 242 -11.87 0.55 -18.28
C ASP A 242 -10.62 1.28 -17.77
N TYR A 243 -10.01 0.81 -16.67
CA TYR A 243 -8.80 1.39 -16.08
C TYR A 243 -7.49 0.72 -16.51
N ARG A 244 -7.54 -0.47 -17.10
CA ARG A 244 -6.33 -1.18 -17.57
C ARG A 244 -6.36 -1.55 -19.06
N GLY A 245 -7.48 -1.43 -19.74
CA GLY A 245 -7.61 -1.69 -21.17
C GLY A 245 -7.02 -0.57 -22.04
N GLY A 246 -6.73 -0.88 -23.31
CA GLY A 246 -6.26 0.13 -24.28
C GLY A 246 -5.01 0.87 -23.79
N SER A 247 -5.08 2.21 -23.75
CA SER A 247 -4.05 3.09 -23.18
C SER A 247 -4.37 3.56 -21.75
N ALA A 248 -5.50 3.14 -21.17
CA ALA A 248 -5.93 3.62 -19.85
C ALA A 248 -4.97 3.18 -18.72
N TRP A 249 -4.31 2.03 -18.89
CA TRP A 249 -3.35 1.51 -17.92
C TRP A 249 -2.17 2.48 -17.65
N GLU A 250 -1.82 3.33 -18.61
CA GLU A 250 -0.71 4.30 -18.44
C GLU A 250 -1.07 5.35 -17.39
N ALA A 251 -2.27 5.93 -17.49
CA ALA A 251 -2.77 6.89 -16.50
C ALA A 251 -2.97 6.21 -15.13
N THR A 252 -3.55 5.01 -15.12
CA THR A 252 -3.75 4.24 -13.88
C THR A 252 -2.45 3.85 -13.20
N ALA A 253 -1.37 3.58 -13.94
CA ALA A 253 -0.06 3.36 -13.35
C ALA A 253 0.48 4.62 -12.66
N ALA A 254 0.37 5.78 -13.31
CA ALA A 254 0.80 7.06 -12.76
C ALA A 254 -0.01 7.45 -11.51
N ASP A 255 -1.31 7.22 -11.52
CA ASP A 255 -2.20 7.53 -10.40
C ASP A 255 -2.05 6.53 -9.23
N LEU A 256 -1.80 5.25 -9.52
CA LEU A 256 -1.40 4.27 -8.49
C LEU A 256 -0.07 4.67 -7.82
N ALA A 257 0.88 5.23 -8.58
CA ALA A 257 2.12 5.74 -8.01
C ALA A 257 1.90 6.91 -7.03
N ILE A 258 0.93 7.78 -7.33
CA ILE A 258 0.50 8.85 -6.41
C ILE A 258 -0.11 8.24 -5.13
N ALA A 259 -1.02 7.28 -5.27
CA ALA A 259 -1.64 6.61 -4.13
C ALA A 259 -0.61 5.90 -3.24
N MET A 260 0.35 5.19 -3.85
CA MET A 260 1.47 4.58 -3.13
C MET A 260 2.33 5.61 -2.40
N ARG A 261 2.62 6.77 -3.00
CA ARG A 261 3.39 7.84 -2.36
C ARG A 261 2.66 8.38 -1.14
N ASP A 262 1.36 8.63 -1.25
CA ASP A 262 0.55 9.15 -0.17
C ASP A 262 0.47 8.16 0.99
N PHE A 263 0.24 6.88 0.68
CA PHE A 263 0.26 5.79 1.66
C PHE A 263 1.63 5.65 2.32
N TYR A 264 2.70 5.66 1.51
CA TYR A 264 4.08 5.58 2.00
C TYR A 264 4.35 6.67 3.03
N GLY A 265 4.07 7.94 2.68
CA GLY A 265 4.30 9.07 3.57
C GLY A 265 3.47 9.03 4.86
N ALA A 266 2.27 8.45 4.82
CA ALA A 266 1.35 8.43 5.95
C ALA A 266 1.57 7.25 6.92
N TYR A 267 1.91 6.06 6.40
CA TYR A 267 1.86 4.82 7.21
C TYR A 267 3.18 4.02 7.23
N LEU A 268 4.08 4.25 6.28
CA LEU A 268 5.27 3.41 6.09
C LEU A 268 6.60 4.16 6.17
N ALA A 269 6.59 5.48 6.02
CA ALA A 269 7.78 6.28 6.12
C ALA A 269 8.27 6.26 7.57
N GLN A 270 9.40 5.56 7.77
CA GLN A 270 10.09 5.53 9.05
C GLN A 270 10.40 6.96 9.49
N GLN A 271 9.88 7.35 10.66
CA GLN A 271 10.22 8.65 11.25
C GLN A 271 11.69 8.58 11.68
N PRO A 272 12.51 9.61 11.43
CA PRO A 272 13.90 9.55 11.86
C PRO A 272 13.99 9.35 13.38
N GLY A 273 14.64 8.28 13.82
CA GLY A 273 14.73 7.91 15.23
C GLY A 273 13.58 7.06 15.78
N ASP A 274 12.55 6.75 14.99
CA ASP A 274 11.58 5.69 15.28
C ASP A 274 12.21 4.34 14.89
N PHE A 275 12.81 3.67 15.86
CA PHE A 275 13.55 2.43 15.64
C PHE A 275 12.69 1.21 15.93
N ASN A 276 11.67 1.32 16.80
CA ASN A 276 10.73 0.22 17.00
C ASN A 276 9.61 0.21 15.94
N GLY A 277 9.55 1.25 15.11
CA GLY A 277 8.59 1.41 14.04
C GLY A 277 7.17 1.57 14.55
N ASP A 278 6.93 2.17 15.72
CA ASP A 278 5.58 2.36 16.28
C ASP A 278 4.92 3.70 15.89
N GLY A 279 5.59 4.45 15.00
CA GLY A 279 5.15 5.74 14.53
C GLY A 279 5.50 6.88 15.48
N ALA A 280 6.18 6.64 16.60
CA ALA A 280 6.69 7.66 17.50
C ALA A 280 8.22 7.59 17.62
N THR A 281 8.84 8.74 17.91
CA THR A 281 10.26 8.82 18.26
C THR A 281 10.36 9.16 19.73
N ASP A 282 10.45 8.15 20.59
CA ASP A 282 10.36 8.29 22.03
C ASP A 282 11.44 7.51 22.81
N GLY A 283 11.20 7.31 24.12
CA GLY A 283 12.15 6.62 24.99
C GLY A 283 12.30 5.13 24.68
N SER A 284 11.30 4.51 24.05
CA SER A 284 11.32 3.12 23.59
C SER A 284 12.36 2.95 22.48
N ASP A 285 12.43 3.92 21.57
CA ASP A 285 13.46 3.96 20.52
C ASP A 285 14.84 4.19 21.10
N PHE A 286 14.97 5.08 22.07
CA PHE A 286 16.26 5.26 22.75
C PHE A 286 16.78 3.94 23.35
N LEU A 287 15.89 3.12 23.91
CA LEU A 287 16.25 1.79 24.39
C LEU A 287 16.61 0.82 23.26
N THR A 288 16.02 0.97 22.07
CA THR A 288 16.40 0.19 20.88
C THR A 288 17.80 0.58 20.41
N TRP A 289 18.08 1.87 20.21
CA TRP A 289 19.44 2.36 19.89
C TRP A 289 20.47 1.94 20.93
N GLN A 290 20.15 2.05 22.23
CA GLN A 290 21.06 1.66 23.30
C GLN A 290 21.38 0.16 23.28
N ARG A 291 20.44 -0.68 22.84
CA ARG A 291 20.64 -2.13 22.69
C ARG A 291 21.52 -2.48 21.49
N GLY A 292 21.40 -1.74 20.39
CA GLY A 292 22.24 -1.94 19.19
C GLY A 292 23.62 -1.27 19.26
N PHE A 293 23.82 -0.30 20.16
CA PHE A 293 25.06 0.49 20.23
C PHE A 293 26.33 -0.37 20.24
N GLY A 294 27.19 -0.15 19.25
CA GLY A 294 28.41 -0.92 19.02
C GLY A 294 28.31 -1.98 17.92
N LEU A 295 27.13 -2.18 17.31
CA LEU A 295 27.01 -2.92 16.05
C LEU A 295 27.84 -2.21 14.97
N SER A 296 28.76 -2.97 14.37
CA SER A 296 29.81 -2.45 13.49
C SER A 296 29.67 -2.89 12.02
N SER A 297 28.58 -3.58 11.70
CA SER A 297 28.18 -3.90 10.33
C SER A 297 26.79 -4.54 10.32
N GLY A 298 26.01 -4.25 9.29
CA GLY A 298 24.74 -4.94 9.02
C GLY A 298 23.62 -4.57 9.99
N ALA A 299 23.77 -3.47 10.72
CA ALA A 299 22.65 -2.90 11.47
C ALA A 299 21.55 -2.41 10.51
N THR A 300 20.31 -2.49 10.97
CA THR A 300 19.15 -1.88 10.31
C THR A 300 18.58 -0.76 11.19
N ILE A 301 17.58 -0.04 10.69
CA ILE A 301 16.84 0.97 11.46
C ILE A 301 16.32 0.37 12.78
N THR A 302 15.89 -0.90 12.76
CA THR A 302 15.37 -1.57 13.97
C THR A 302 16.44 -1.92 15.00
N ASP A 303 17.71 -1.86 14.63
CA ASP A 303 18.83 -1.96 15.55
C ASP A 303 19.25 -0.60 16.13
N GLY A 304 18.73 0.51 15.59
CA GLY A 304 19.11 1.87 15.95
C GLY A 304 20.03 2.57 14.95
N ASP A 305 20.20 2.04 13.73
CA ASP A 305 20.91 2.72 12.64
C ASP A 305 20.03 3.82 12.05
N ALA A 306 20.22 5.05 12.51
CA ALA A 306 19.38 6.18 12.16
C ALA A 306 19.82 6.87 10.87
N ASN A 307 21.09 6.70 10.48
CA ASN A 307 21.67 7.34 9.30
C ASN A 307 21.77 6.39 8.08
N GLY A 308 21.47 5.10 8.27
CA GLY A 308 21.48 4.05 7.24
C GLY A 308 22.88 3.61 6.82
N ASP A 309 23.91 3.81 7.65
CA ASP A 309 25.30 3.45 7.34
C ASP A 309 25.68 2.01 7.74
N THR A 310 24.72 1.25 8.24
CA THR A 310 24.81 -0.13 8.74
C THR A 310 25.60 -0.30 10.03
N LEU A 311 25.81 0.79 10.78
CA LEU A 311 26.42 0.83 12.10
C LEU A 311 25.41 1.39 13.11
N VAL A 312 25.57 1.06 14.39
CA VAL A 312 24.86 1.75 15.48
C VAL A 312 25.88 2.38 16.40
N ASN A 313 26.06 3.69 16.27
CA ASN A 313 27.11 4.41 16.93
C ASN A 313 26.66 5.82 17.40
N GLY A 314 27.62 6.69 17.69
CA GLY A 314 27.36 8.04 18.19
C GLY A 314 26.72 8.99 17.18
N ASP A 315 26.78 8.68 15.88
CA ASP A 315 26.25 9.49 14.78
C ASP A 315 24.73 9.33 14.60
N ASP A 316 24.15 8.24 15.12
CA ASP A 316 22.70 7.98 15.12
C ASP A 316 21.97 8.75 16.21
N LEU A 317 22.62 8.92 17.36
CA LEU A 317 22.01 9.55 18.54
C LEU A 317 21.55 11.00 18.30
N PRO A 318 22.28 11.86 17.56
CA PRO A 318 21.78 13.17 17.14
C PRO A 318 20.49 13.13 16.34
N ILE A 319 20.30 12.11 15.50
CA ILE A 319 19.08 11.95 14.68
C ILE A 319 17.90 11.67 15.60
N TRP A 320 18.00 10.67 16.48
CA TRP A 320 16.96 10.43 17.50
C TRP A 320 16.67 11.68 18.35
N LYS A 321 17.71 12.37 18.84
CA LYS A 321 17.54 13.58 19.67
C LYS A 321 16.78 14.70 18.96
N ASN A 322 17.05 14.91 17.68
CA ASN A 322 16.41 15.96 16.90
C ASN A 322 14.92 15.67 16.62
N HIS A 323 14.52 14.41 16.73
CA HIS A 323 13.18 13.95 16.44
C HIS A 323 12.42 13.47 17.69
N PHE A 324 13.04 13.48 18.88
CA PHE A 324 12.37 13.08 20.12
C PHE A 324 11.06 13.84 20.36
N GLY A 325 9.97 13.10 20.53
CA GLY A 325 8.61 13.61 20.68
C GLY A 325 7.88 13.84 19.37
N SER A 326 8.47 13.54 18.20
CA SER A 326 7.71 13.42 16.97
C SER A 326 6.88 12.14 17.01
N SER A 327 5.64 12.24 16.54
CA SER A 327 4.83 11.08 16.20
C SER A 327 4.25 11.32 14.82
N ALA A 328 3.97 10.25 14.08
CA ALA A 328 3.06 10.23 12.94
C ALA A 328 1.64 10.54 13.43
N SER A 329 1.44 11.71 14.04
CA SER A 329 0.12 12.20 14.38
C SER A 329 -0.54 12.60 13.07
N GLY A 330 -1.58 11.85 12.72
CA GLY A 330 -2.42 12.09 11.56
C GLY A 330 -2.70 13.58 11.39
N LEU A 331 -2.62 14.02 10.14
CA LEU A 331 -2.96 15.37 9.72
C LEU A 331 -4.30 15.76 10.35
N ALA A 332 -4.25 16.44 11.49
CA ALA A 332 -5.39 17.18 11.98
C ALA A 332 -5.68 18.19 10.88
N SER A 333 -6.76 17.95 10.13
CA SER A 333 -7.27 18.90 9.16
C SER A 333 -7.32 20.24 9.87
N ALA A 334 -6.41 21.14 9.49
CA ALA A 334 -6.54 22.53 9.82
C ALA A 334 -7.72 23.02 8.97
N ALA A 335 -8.95 22.69 9.40
CA ALA A 335 -10.13 23.36 8.93
C ALA A 335 -9.87 24.83 9.22
N ALA A 336 -9.64 25.60 8.15
CA ALA A 336 -9.50 27.04 8.24
C ALA A 336 -10.74 27.54 8.97
N VAL A 337 -10.58 27.92 10.23
CA VAL A 337 -11.61 28.63 10.97
C VAL A 337 -11.88 29.88 10.15
N PRO A 338 -13.09 30.07 9.58
CA PRO A 338 -13.38 31.30 8.89
C PRO A 338 -13.26 32.39 9.94
N GLU A 339 -12.24 33.23 9.86
CA GLU A 339 -12.19 34.41 10.70
C GLU A 339 -13.46 35.20 10.39
N PRO A 340 -14.27 35.58 11.41
CA PRO A 340 -15.36 36.49 11.17
C PRO A 340 -14.74 37.76 10.62
N SER A 341 -14.99 38.02 9.32
CA SER A 341 -14.48 39.18 8.62
C SER A 341 -14.54 40.39 9.54
N SER A 342 -13.39 41.00 9.84
CA SER A 342 -13.21 42.06 10.84
C SER A 342 -14.15 43.27 10.60
N LEU A 343 -14.77 43.31 9.42
CA LEU A 343 -15.86 44.20 9.03
C LEU A 343 -17.14 44.05 9.88
N VAL A 344 -17.50 42.84 10.34
CA VAL A 344 -18.73 42.64 11.14
C VAL A 344 -18.59 43.23 12.55
N LEU A 345 -17.41 43.13 13.17
CA LEU A 345 -17.14 43.77 14.46
C LEU A 345 -17.05 45.31 14.35
N LEU A 346 -16.65 45.83 13.19
CA LEU A 346 -16.64 47.28 12.95
C LEU A 346 -18.05 47.88 12.85
N PHE A 347 -19.04 47.13 12.33
CA PHE A 347 -20.42 47.59 12.21
C PHE A 347 -21.25 47.48 13.50
N CYS A 348 -20.93 46.54 14.41
CA CYS A 348 -21.60 46.45 15.70
C CYS A 348 -21.16 47.53 16.70
N GLY A 349 -20.00 48.18 16.49
CA GLY A 349 -19.49 49.26 17.36
C GLY A 349 -20.09 50.65 17.10
N LEU A 350 -20.88 50.84 16.04
CA LEU A 350 -21.35 52.17 15.61
C LEU A 350 -22.85 52.44 15.88
N ILE A 351 -23.51 51.66 16.74
CA ILE A 351 -24.87 52.02 17.20
C ILE A 351 -24.75 53.15 18.23
N PRO A 352 -25.18 54.39 17.93
CA PRO A 352 -25.17 55.46 18.93
C PRO A 352 -26.26 55.15 19.95
N SER A 353 -25.86 55.02 21.22
CA SER A 353 -26.79 54.96 22.34
C SER A 353 -27.61 56.26 22.36
N ARG A 354 -28.90 56.15 22.02
CA ARG A 354 -29.86 57.24 22.22
C ARG A 354 -29.89 57.57 23.71
N GLN A 355 -29.25 58.67 24.09
CA GLN A 355 -29.46 59.27 25.39
C GLN A 355 -30.94 59.66 25.49
N PHE A 356 -31.70 58.89 26.27
CA PHE A 356 -33.02 59.30 26.73
C PHE A 356 -32.84 60.51 27.65
N GLY A 357 -32.95 61.70 27.06
CA GLY A 357 -32.98 62.96 27.78
C GLY A 357 -34.11 62.95 28.81
N ARG A 358 -33.77 63.13 30.08
CA ARG A 358 -34.72 63.40 31.16
C ARG A 358 -35.50 64.68 30.82
N ARG A 359 -36.74 64.54 30.37
CA ARG A 359 -37.71 65.64 30.33
C ARG A 359 -38.25 65.86 31.73
N ASN A 360 -37.66 66.82 32.43
CA ASN A 360 -38.36 67.60 33.44
C ASN A 360 -39.13 68.73 32.75
N LEU A 361 -40.21 69.19 33.41
CA LEU A 361 -41.13 70.33 33.16
C LEU A 361 -42.57 69.82 32.92
N LEU A 362 -43.65 70.26 33.57
CA LEU A 362 -43.99 71.12 34.73
C LEU A 362 -45.48 70.76 35.06
N PRO A 363 -46.03 71.10 36.24
CA PRO A 363 -47.39 70.74 36.62
C PRO A 363 -48.43 71.72 36.07
N SER A 364 -49.48 71.22 35.40
CA SER A 364 -50.69 71.99 35.10
C SER A 364 -51.87 71.46 35.92
N LYS A 365 -52.22 72.20 36.99
CA LYS A 365 -53.55 72.17 37.60
C LYS A 365 -54.54 72.88 36.68
N LEU A 366 -55.80 72.45 36.76
CA LEU A 366 -57.10 73.00 36.28
C LEU A 366 -57.78 71.91 35.43
N GLY A 367 -58.98 71.42 35.68
CA GLY A 367 -60.05 71.82 36.58
C GLY A 367 -61.38 71.43 35.92
N ARG A 368 -62.21 70.67 36.66
CA ARG A 368 -63.67 70.49 36.57
C ARG A 368 -64.41 70.72 35.25
N GLY A 369 -65.28 69.77 34.91
CA GLY A 369 -66.50 70.10 34.16
C GLY A 369 -67.41 68.92 33.81
N LYS A 370 -68.28 68.57 34.77
CA LYS A 370 -69.59 67.89 34.67
C LYS A 370 -69.68 66.46 34.14
#